data_AF-A0A3D2Z8L6-F1
#
_entry.id   AF-A0A3D2Z8L6-F1
#
_cell.length_a   1.000
_cell.length_b   1.000
_cell.length_c   1.000
_cell.angle_alpha   90.00
_cell.angle_beta   90.00
_cell.angle_gamma   90.00
#
_symmetry.space_group_name_H-M   'P 1'
#
loop_
_entity.id
_entity.type
_entity.pdbx_description
1 polymer ?
#
loop_
_entity_poly.entity_id
_entity_poly.type
_entity_poly.pdbx_seq_one_letter_code
_entity_poly.pdbx_strand_id
1 'polypeptide(L)' 'MEALKMDIAAQRKKAEDFLALHRATEILALCNTADVAGARIVVEAGFPAVASSSAGVEWMLGYSDGEHPA' A
#
# COMPACT_ATOMS: atom_id res chain seq x y z
N MET A 1 -11.17 -8.12 -22.03
CA MET A 1 -10.56 -7.35 -20.94
C MET A 1 -9.32 -8.12 -20.55
N GLU A 2 -8.16 -7.72 -21.08
CA GLU A 2 -6.96 -8.50 -20.79
C GLU A 2 -6.59 -8.38 -19.33
N ALA A 3 -6.33 -9.50 -18.68
CA ALA A 3 -5.85 -9.51 -17.32
C ALA A 3 -4.50 -8.78 -17.31
N LEU A 4 -4.37 -7.76 -16.46
CA LEU A 4 -3.12 -7.04 -16.26
C LEU A 4 -2.06 -8.07 -15.82
N LYS A 5 -1.20 -8.49 -16.74
CA LYS A 5 -0.17 -9.50 -16.46
C LYS A 5 0.89 -8.83 -15.60
N MET A 6 0.96 -9.20 -14.33
CA MET A 6 1.94 -8.64 -13.41
C MET A 6 3.36 -8.99 -13.86
N ASP A 7 4.20 -7.97 -14.02
CA ASP A 7 5.64 -8.17 -14.23
C ASP A 7 6.27 -8.64 -12.91
N ILE A 8 6.59 -9.93 -12.85
CA ILE A 8 7.18 -10.58 -11.68
C ILE A 8 8.57 -10.02 -11.37
N ALA A 9 9.35 -9.63 -12.38
CA ALA A 9 10.68 -9.07 -12.15
C ALA A 9 10.57 -7.68 -11.49
N ALA A 10 9.67 -6.84 -11.99
CA ALA A 10 9.39 -5.54 -11.37
C ALA A 10 8.81 -5.68 -9.95
N GLN A 11 7.93 -6.66 -9.73
CA GLN A 11 7.36 -6.92 -8.39
C GLN A 11 8.43 -7.42 -7.40
N ARG A 12 9.34 -8.31 -7.83
CA ARG A 12 10.47 -8.75 -7.01
C ARG A 12 11.38 -7.58 -6.62
N LYS A 13 11.70 -6.70 -7.58
CA LYS A 13 12.51 -5.51 -7.28
C LYS A 13 11.86 -4.64 -6.21
N LYS A 14 10.55 -4.39 -6.29
CA LYS A 14 9.81 -3.64 -5.25
C LYS A 14 9.90 -4.30 -3.87
N ALA A 15 9.82 -5.64 -3.81
CA ALA A 15 9.95 -6.38 -2.56
C ALA A 15 11.36 -6.26 -1.96
N GLU A 16 12.40 -6.33 -2.80
CA GLU A 16 13.81 -6.12 -2.39
C GLU A 16 14.04 -4.69 -1.88
N ASP A 17 13.55 -3.68 -2.61
CA ASP A 17 13.64 -2.27 -2.21
C ASP A 17 12.90 -2.03 -0.87
N PHE A 18 11.70 -2.59 -0.70
CA PHE A 18 10.92 -2.46 0.54
C PHE A 18 11.59 -3.18 1.72
N LEU A 19 12.18 -4.36 1.51
CA LEU A 19 12.95 -5.07 2.52
C LEU A 19 14.19 -4.28 2.95
N ALA A 20 14.86 -3.59 2.02
CA ALA A 20 15.98 -2.72 2.36
C ALA A 20 15.55 -1.57 3.28
N LEU A 21 14.37 -0.97 3.05
CA LEU A 21 13.82 0.08 3.94
C LEU A 21 13.58 -0.43 5.38
N HIS A 22 13.18 -1.69 5.57
CA HIS A 22 13.01 -2.27 6.91
C HIS A 22 14.32 -2.51 7.67
N ARG A 23 15.42 -2.64 6.92
CA ARG A 23 16.76 -2.91 7.47
C ARG A 23 17.59 -1.66 7.66
N ALA A 24 17.11 -0.52 7.15
CA ALA A 24 17.75 0.77 7.34
C ALA A 24 17.76 1.17 8.82
N THR A 25 18.66 2.07 9.18
CA THR A 25 18.76 2.60 10.55
C THR A 25 17.63 3.59 10.87
N GLU A 26 17.10 4.23 9.84
CA GLU A 26 16.03 5.20 9.89
C GLU A 26 14.67 4.50 10.09
N ILE A 27 13.80 5.15 10.87
CA ILE A 27 12.42 4.66 11.03
C ILE A 27 11.68 4.79 9.70
N LEU A 28 11.23 3.66 9.16
CA LEU A 28 10.33 3.64 8.02
C LEU A 28 8.92 4.06 8.44
N ALA A 29 8.56 5.30 8.15
CA ALA A 29 7.18 5.77 8.26
C ALA A 29 6.36 5.29 7.06
N LEU A 30 5.32 4.49 7.32
CA LEU A 30 4.47 3.89 6.29
C LEU A 30 3.05 4.43 6.41
N CYS A 31 2.66 5.31 5.48
CA CYS A 31 1.32 5.90 5.49
C CYS A 31 0.29 4.91 4.93
N ASN A 32 -0.82 4.77 5.62
CA ASN A 32 -1.97 3.99 5.16
C ASN A 32 -2.87 4.87 4.28
N THR A 33 -3.33 4.34 3.15
CA THR A 33 -4.33 4.95 2.26
C THR A 33 -5.38 3.93 1.82
N ALA A 34 -6.56 4.42 1.47
CA ALA A 34 -7.67 3.61 0.95
C ALA A 34 -8.01 3.91 -0.52
N ASP A 35 -7.39 4.94 -1.10
CA ASP A 35 -7.64 5.33 -2.49
C ASP A 35 -6.37 5.82 -3.23
N VAL A 36 -6.54 6.06 -4.53
CA VAL A 36 -5.47 6.53 -5.42
C VAL A 36 -5.06 7.97 -5.12
N ALA A 37 -5.98 8.83 -4.68
CA ALA A 37 -5.66 10.23 -4.40
C ALA A 37 -4.73 10.35 -3.18
N GLY A 38 -5.04 9.64 -2.10
CA GLY A 38 -4.19 9.53 -0.92
C GLY A 38 -2.84 8.91 -1.25
N ALA A 39 -2.80 7.85 -2.07
CA ALA A 39 -1.53 7.24 -2.50
C ALA A 39 -0.62 8.25 -3.24
N ARG A 40 -1.21 9.10 -4.11
CA ARG A 40 -0.47 10.14 -4.81
C ARG A 40 0.08 11.21 -3.87
N ILE A 41 -0.70 11.63 -2.87
CA ILE A 41 -0.24 12.59 -1.86
C ILE A 41 0.95 12.04 -1.07
N VAL A 42 0.92 10.76 -0.69
CA VAL A 42 2.03 10.10 0.01
C VAL A 42 3.32 10.13 -0.82
N VAL A 43 3.23 9.86 -2.13
CA VAL A 43 4.38 9.95 -3.05
C VAL A 43 4.86 11.39 -3.21
N GLU A 44 3.94 12.36 -3.39
CA GLU A 44 4.27 13.78 -3.52
C GLU A 44 4.92 14.34 -2.24
N ALA A 45 4.57 13.79 -1.06
CA ALA A 45 5.19 14.09 0.22
C ALA A 45 6.57 13.42 0.43
N GLY A 46 7.04 12.61 -0.52
CA GLY A 46 8.39 12.03 -0.51
C GLY A 46 8.53 10.72 0.27
N PHE A 47 7.42 10.07 0.65
CA PHE A 47 7.48 8.77 1.32
C PHE A 47 7.90 7.67 0.32
N PRO A 48 8.78 6.74 0.72
CA PRO A 48 9.32 5.73 -0.20
C PRO A 48 8.38 4.54 -0.43
N ALA A 49 7.32 4.41 0.38
CA ALA A 49 6.35 3.33 0.32
C ALA A 49 4.99 3.76 0.89
N VAL A 50 3.94 2.99 0.57
CA VAL A 50 2.56 3.20 1.05
C VAL A 50 1.95 1.85 1.44
N ALA A 51 1.06 1.87 2.44
CA ALA A 51 0.26 0.70 2.83
C ALA A 51 -1.21 0.89 2.47
N SER A 52 -1.88 -0.19 2.11
CA SER A 52 -3.35 -0.20 2.03
C SER A 52 -3.98 -0.33 3.41
N SER A 53 -5.22 0.14 3.57
CA SER A 53 -6.01 -0.01 4.78
C SER A 53 -7.36 -0.67 4.48
N SER A 54 -7.63 -1.84 5.05
CA SER A 54 -8.96 -2.49 4.98
C SER A 54 -10.01 -1.58 5.58
N ALA A 55 -9.80 -1.13 6.82
CA ALA A 55 -10.68 -0.22 7.52
C ALA A 55 -11.03 1.03 6.70
N GLY A 56 -10.02 1.67 6.08
CA GLY A 56 -10.24 2.83 5.25
C GLY A 56 -11.10 2.52 4.02
N VAL A 57 -10.86 1.37 3.37
CA VAL A 57 -11.67 0.92 2.23
C VAL A 57 -13.11 0.62 2.66
N GLU A 58 -13.30 -0.12 3.75
CA GLU A 58 -14.63 -0.50 4.25
C GLU A 58 -15.44 0.72 4.69
N TRP A 59 -14.83 1.65 5.43
CA TRP A 59 -15.49 2.88 5.84
C TRP A 59 -15.91 3.75 4.66
N MET A 60 -15.08 3.87 3.62
CA MET A 60 -15.45 4.57 2.39
C MET A 60 -16.64 3.91 1.67
N LEU A 61 -16.77 2.59 1.80
CA LEU A 61 -17.88 1.81 1.25
C LEU A 61 -19.09 1.75 2.19
N GLY A 62 -19.03 2.33 3.39
CA GLY A 62 -20.11 2.33 4.37
C GLY A 62 -20.22 1.06 5.22
N TYR A 63 -19.20 0.21 5.22
CA TYR A 63 -19.11 -1.01 6.04
C TYR A 63 -18.27 -0.77 7.29
N SER A 64 -18.54 -1.55 8.34
CA SER A 64 -17.63 -1.68 9.48
C SER A 64 -16.50 -2.66 9.16
N ASP A 65 -15.29 -2.31 9.58
CA ASP A 65 -14.11 -3.19 9.50
C ASP A 65 -14.27 -4.47 10.34
N GLY A 66 -13.42 -5.47 10.07
CA GLY A 66 -13.27 -6.65 10.92
C GLY A 66 -13.59 -7.99 10.27
N GLU A 67 -13.58 -8.10 8.93
CA GLU A 67 -13.71 -9.37 8.19
C GLU A 67 -14.80 -10.30 8.76
N HIS A 68 -16.06 -9.81 8.80
CA HIS A 68 -17.17 -10.55 9.41
C HIS A 68 -17.41 -11.89 8.70
N PRO A 69 -17.26 -13.04 9.38
CA PRO A 69 -17.73 -14.30 8.83
C PRO A 69 -19.26 -14.25 8.78
N ALA A 70 -19.83 -14.44 7.59
CA ALA A 70 -21.27 -14.63 7.41
C ALA A 70 -21.76 -15.88 8.16
#